data_AF-A0A9Q8ZXP9-F1
#
_entry.id   AF-A0A9Q8ZXP9-F1
#
_cell.length_a   1.000
_cell.length_b   1.000
_cell.length_c   1.000
_cell.angle_alpha   90.00
_cell.angle_beta   90.00
_cell.angle_gamma   90.00
#
_symmetry.space_group_name_H-M   'P 1'
#
loop_
_entity.id
_entity.type
_entity.pdbx_description
1 polymer ?
#
loop_
_entity_poly.entity_id
_entity_poly.type
_entity_poly.pdbx_seq_one_letter_code
_entity_poly.pdbx_strand_id
1 'polypeptide(L)'
;MGVLNHLIAPRRPARRHLAATLRSPLGALLLPQIERLGLSVGETPGDGPTGSAWSRAYVLGAACASLQHQDAAPASDRDCFAVALTAFAMTYGEEQARDILAATVVAAEAHEPEVEDGLLHGASDLALVATGQADTAALQFVVRNAAEISGT
;
A
#
# COMPACT_ATOMS: atom_id res chain seq x y z
N MET A 1 -6.11 9.52 -22.49
CA MET A 1 -7.13 10.04 -21.54
C MET A 1 -7.72 8.82 -20.85
N GLY A 2 -7.04 8.39 -19.78
CA GLY A 2 -6.96 6.99 -19.36
C GLY A 2 -7.99 6.54 -18.34
N VAL A 3 -8.16 5.22 -18.30
CA VAL A 3 -8.99 4.39 -17.42
C VAL A 3 -8.99 4.86 -15.94
N LEU A 4 -7.88 5.43 -15.47
CA LEU A 4 -7.71 6.01 -14.13
C LEU A 4 -8.73 7.11 -13.75
N ASN A 5 -9.17 7.94 -14.70
CA ASN A 5 -10.12 9.03 -14.39
C ASN A 5 -11.53 8.52 -14.05
N HIS A 6 -11.92 7.35 -14.55
CA HIS A 6 -13.23 6.75 -14.29
C HIS A 6 -13.23 5.80 -13.09
N LEU A 7 -12.09 5.22 -12.73
CA LEU A 7 -11.97 4.28 -11.61
C LEU A 7 -11.82 4.99 -10.25
N ILE A 8 -11.31 6.23 -10.24
CA ILE A 8 -11.03 7.01 -9.01
C ILE A 8 -12.00 8.21 -8.89
N ALA A 9 -13.29 8.00 -9.15
CA ALA A 9 -14.30 9.03 -8.91
C ALA A 9 -14.73 9.02 -7.42
N PRO A 10 -14.83 10.18 -6.74
CA PRO A 10 -15.05 10.21 -5.30
C PRO A 10 -16.51 9.91 -4.97
N ARG A 11 -16.75 8.97 -4.06
CA ARG A 11 -17.97 8.96 -3.24
C ARG A 11 -17.59 8.82 -1.76
N ARG A 12 -17.88 9.87 -0.98
CA ARG A 12 -17.72 9.96 0.49
C ARG A 12 -18.45 8.81 1.21
N PRO A 13 -18.09 8.47 2.48
CA PRO A 13 -17.18 9.17 3.39
C PRO A 13 -15.95 8.34 3.79
N ALA A 14 -14.75 8.87 3.52
CA ALA A 14 -13.45 8.26 3.85
C ALA A 14 -13.34 7.78 5.31
N ARG A 15 -13.98 8.46 6.27
CA ARG A 15 -13.91 8.13 7.71
C ARG A 15 -14.43 6.73 8.07
N ARG A 16 -15.47 6.23 7.41
CA ARG A 16 -16.04 4.91 7.73
C ARG A 16 -15.21 3.77 7.13
N HIS A 17 -14.60 4.02 5.98
CA HIS A 17 -13.65 3.10 5.34
C HIS A 17 -12.33 3.04 6.11
N LEU A 18 -11.79 4.19 6.52
CA LEU A 18 -10.55 4.25 7.30
C LEU A 18 -10.66 3.40 8.58
N ALA A 19 -11.71 3.57 9.39
CA ALA A 19 -11.89 2.80 10.62
C ALA A 19 -12.14 1.28 10.41
N ALA A 20 -12.55 0.87 9.20
CA ALA A 20 -12.65 -0.54 8.83
C ALA A 20 -11.28 -1.07 8.36
N THR A 21 -10.55 -0.27 7.57
CA THR A 21 -9.19 -0.59 7.11
C THR A 21 -8.18 -0.66 8.25
N LEU A 22 -8.29 0.22 9.26
CA LEU A 22 -7.46 0.15 10.47
C LEU A 22 -7.62 -1.18 11.24
N ARG A 23 -8.74 -1.89 11.05
CA ARG A 23 -9.03 -3.19 11.66
C ARG A 23 -8.89 -4.36 10.69
N SER A 24 -8.47 -4.10 9.45
CA SER A 24 -8.25 -5.14 8.44
C SER A 24 -6.80 -5.61 8.47
N PRO A 25 -6.48 -6.76 7.85
CA PRO A 25 -5.10 -7.22 7.68
C PRO A 25 -4.19 -6.17 7.03
N LEU A 26 -4.75 -5.32 6.16
CA LEU A 26 -4.02 -4.23 5.52
C LEU A 26 -3.60 -3.14 6.51
N GLY A 27 -4.49 -2.74 7.42
CA GLY A 27 -4.12 -1.82 8.50
C GLY A 27 -3.12 -2.45 9.47
N ALA A 28 -3.34 -3.71 9.85
CA ALA A 28 -2.42 -4.46 10.70
C ALA A 28 -1.03 -4.66 10.06
N LEU A 29 -0.95 -4.64 8.72
CA LEU A 29 0.32 -4.65 8.00
C LEU A 29 0.97 -3.27 7.95
N LEU A 30 0.25 -2.22 7.53
CA LEU A 30 0.88 -0.94 7.19
C LEU A 30 1.23 -0.09 8.42
N LEU A 31 0.33 0.03 9.41
CA LEU A 31 0.57 0.94 10.54
C LEU A 31 1.78 0.55 11.37
N PRO A 32 1.93 -0.73 11.82
CA PRO A 32 3.07 -1.09 12.66
C PRO A 32 4.41 -0.89 11.95
N GLN A 33 4.46 -1.04 10.62
CA GLN A 33 5.67 -0.82 9.84
C GLN A 33 6.05 0.66 9.76
N ILE A 34 5.07 1.55 9.52
CA ILE A 34 5.28 3.00 9.50
C ILE A 34 5.77 3.48 10.89
N GLU A 35 5.08 3.05 11.96
CA GLU A 35 5.48 3.38 13.34
C GLU A 35 6.89 2.86 13.67
N ARG A 36 7.23 1.65 13.20
CA ARG A 36 8.55 1.04 13.43
C ARG A 36 9.68 1.82 12.76
N LEU A 37 9.41 2.44 11.61
CA LEU A 37 10.35 3.32 10.91
C LEU A 37 10.44 4.72 11.56
N GLY A 38 9.68 4.99 12.64
CA GLY A 38 9.65 6.29 13.29
C GLY A 38 8.91 7.35 12.48
N LEU A 39 8.03 6.92 11.57
CA LEU A 39 7.28 7.78 10.66
C LEU A 39 5.84 7.97 11.17
N SER A 40 5.22 9.06 10.75
CA SER A 40 3.82 9.36 11.01
C SER A 40 2.92 8.77 9.93
N VAL A 41 1.83 8.11 10.34
CA VAL A 41 0.77 7.64 9.43
C VAL A 41 0.19 8.82 8.68
N GLY A 42 0.10 8.70 7.35
CA GLY A 42 -0.39 9.74 6.45
C GLY A 42 0.64 10.83 6.13
N GLU A 43 1.87 10.70 6.62
CA GLU A 43 2.94 11.70 6.43
C GLU A 43 4.27 11.04 6.03
N THR A 44 4.22 9.79 5.52
CA THR A 44 5.42 9.14 4.99
C THR A 44 5.93 9.94 3.78
N PRO A 45 7.24 10.25 3.70
CA PRO A 45 7.79 10.97 2.56
C PRO A 45 7.49 10.25 1.24
N GLY A 46 6.96 11.00 0.27
CA GLY A 46 6.69 10.53 -1.09
C GLY A 46 7.95 10.43 -1.97
N ASP A 47 9.10 10.86 -1.44
CA ASP A 47 10.43 10.77 -2.00
C ASP A 47 11.35 9.87 -1.15
N GLY A 48 12.58 9.64 -1.63
CA GLY A 48 13.55 8.78 -0.95
C GLY A 48 13.14 7.30 -0.89
N PRO A 49 13.64 6.53 0.09
CA PRO A 49 13.38 5.09 0.22
C PRO A 49 11.89 4.75 0.29
N THR A 50 11.14 5.49 1.11
CA THR A 50 9.71 5.24 1.34
C THR A 50 8.84 5.69 0.18
N GLY A 51 9.34 6.64 -0.61
CA GLY A 51 8.75 7.12 -1.85
C GLY A 51 9.18 6.36 -3.10
N SER A 52 10.10 5.39 -3.00
CA SER A 52 10.64 4.65 -4.14
C SER A 52 9.56 3.89 -4.94
N ALA A 53 9.86 3.53 -6.18
CA ALA A 53 8.95 2.73 -7.00
C ALA A 53 8.58 1.41 -6.31
N TRP A 54 9.56 0.77 -5.69
CA TRP A 54 9.34 -0.44 -4.90
C TRP A 54 8.41 -0.23 -3.71
N SER A 55 8.67 0.79 -2.88
CA SER A 55 7.88 1.04 -1.66
C SER A 55 6.43 1.38 -1.97
N ARG A 56 6.19 2.15 -3.04
CA ARG A 56 4.82 2.42 -3.51
C ARG A 56 4.14 1.15 -4.04
N ALA A 57 4.88 0.34 -4.80
CA ALA A 57 4.38 -0.92 -5.33
C ALA A 57 4.07 -1.94 -4.24
N TYR A 58 4.86 -1.97 -3.16
CA TYR A 58 4.56 -2.76 -1.96
C TYR A 58 3.19 -2.42 -1.37
N VAL A 59 2.89 -1.13 -1.20
CA VAL A 59 1.57 -0.69 -0.70
C VAL A 59 0.45 -1.10 -1.65
N LEU A 60 0.66 -1.02 -2.97
CA LEU A 60 -0.31 -1.45 -3.98
C LEU A 60 -0.55 -2.98 -3.92
N GLY A 61 0.52 -3.77 -3.83
CA GLY A 61 0.45 -5.24 -3.76
C GLY A 61 -0.28 -5.72 -2.53
N ALA A 62 0.03 -5.15 -1.37
CA ALA A 62 -0.69 -5.41 -0.12
C ALA A 62 -2.17 -5.01 -0.24
N ALA A 63 -2.47 -3.85 -0.83
CA ALA A 63 -3.85 -3.41 -0.99
C ALA A 63 -4.67 -4.38 -1.86
N CYS A 64 -4.17 -4.78 -3.03
CA CYS A 64 -4.84 -5.74 -3.90
C CYS A 64 -4.99 -7.12 -3.22
N ALA A 65 -3.94 -7.62 -2.56
CA ALA A 65 -3.98 -8.93 -1.89
C ALA A 65 -4.98 -8.95 -0.73
N SER A 66 -5.25 -7.82 -0.08
CA SER A 66 -6.21 -7.74 1.03
C SER A 66 -7.65 -8.07 0.64
N LEU A 67 -7.97 -7.95 -0.65
CA LEU A 67 -9.27 -8.31 -1.18
C LEU A 67 -9.45 -9.83 -1.33
N GLN A 68 -8.35 -10.58 -1.44
CA GLN A 68 -8.38 -12.05 -1.52
C GLN A 68 -8.71 -12.71 -0.17
N HIS A 69 -8.59 -11.95 0.92
CA HIS A 69 -8.96 -12.38 2.27
C HIS A 69 -10.43 -12.08 2.63
N GLN A 70 -11.24 -11.62 1.68
CA GLN A 70 -12.67 -11.40 1.86
C GLN A 70 -13.45 -12.56 1.22
N ASP A 71 -14.42 -13.14 1.94
CA ASP A 71 -15.25 -14.30 1.52
C ASP A 71 -16.22 -14.00 0.34
N ALA A 72 -15.87 -13.09 -0.56
CA ALA A 72 -16.72 -12.63 -1.64
C ALA A 72 -16.13 -12.96 -3.03
N ALA A 73 -16.94 -12.70 -4.07
CA ALA A 73 -16.62 -12.86 -5.48
C ALA A 73 -15.22 -12.32 -5.86
N PRO A 74 -14.59 -12.82 -6.95
CA PRO A 74 -13.30 -12.33 -7.40
C PRO A 74 -13.29 -10.81 -7.48
N ALA A 75 -12.35 -10.19 -6.76
CA ALA A 75 -12.23 -8.75 -6.69
C ALA A 75 -11.90 -8.17 -8.07
N SER A 76 -12.56 -7.08 -8.44
CA SER A 76 -12.24 -6.37 -9.68
C SER A 76 -11.06 -5.41 -9.48
N ASP A 77 -10.41 -5.01 -10.57
CA ASP A 77 -9.34 -3.98 -10.54
C ASP A 77 -9.83 -2.68 -9.88
N ARG A 78 -11.12 -2.36 -10.07
CA ARG A 78 -11.75 -1.21 -9.44
C ARG A 78 -11.77 -1.33 -7.91
N ASP A 79 -12.04 -2.52 -7.39
CA ASP A 79 -12.03 -2.77 -5.95
C ASP A 79 -10.60 -2.66 -5.41
N CYS A 80 -9.61 -3.21 -6.13
CA CYS A 80 -8.21 -3.01 -5.75
C CYS A 80 -7.87 -1.52 -5.68
N PHE A 81 -8.16 -0.73 -6.72
CA PHE A 81 -7.78 0.68 -6.71
C PHE A 81 -8.49 1.50 -5.63
N ALA A 82 -9.72 1.13 -5.24
CA ALA A 82 -10.40 1.77 -4.12
C ALA A 82 -9.71 1.49 -2.78
N VAL A 83 -9.29 0.24 -2.55
CA VAL A 83 -8.52 -0.14 -1.35
C VAL A 83 -7.12 0.45 -1.39
N ALA A 84 -6.46 0.43 -2.54
CA ALA A 84 -5.15 1.01 -2.75
C ALA A 84 -5.16 2.51 -2.49
N LEU A 85 -6.17 3.26 -2.94
CA LEU A 85 -6.27 4.68 -2.62
C LEU A 85 -6.33 4.91 -1.09
N THR A 86 -7.04 4.05 -0.36
CA THR A 86 -7.10 4.13 1.10
C THR A 86 -5.74 3.82 1.72
N ALA A 87 -5.04 2.79 1.24
CA ALA A 87 -3.70 2.42 1.69
C ALA A 87 -2.69 3.55 1.44
N PHE A 88 -2.69 4.14 0.24
CA PHE A 88 -1.81 5.25 -0.10
C PHE A 88 -2.14 6.51 0.71
N ALA A 89 -3.41 6.78 1.01
CA ALA A 89 -3.79 7.87 1.90
C ALA A 89 -3.31 7.63 3.35
N MET A 90 -3.34 6.38 3.82
CA MET A 90 -2.79 6.01 5.12
C MET A 90 -1.26 6.08 5.17
N THR A 91 -0.57 5.83 4.05
CA THR A 91 0.90 5.89 4.02
C THR A 91 1.38 7.32 3.78
N TYR A 92 0.95 7.94 2.67
CA TYR A 92 1.51 9.19 2.13
C TYR A 92 0.62 10.43 2.31
N GLY A 93 -0.59 10.25 2.84
CA GLY A 93 -1.55 11.33 3.08
C GLY A 93 -2.57 11.51 1.96
N GLU A 94 -3.76 12.01 2.32
CA GLU A 94 -4.91 12.14 1.41
C GLU A 94 -4.62 13.03 0.19
N GLU A 95 -3.80 14.07 0.37
CA GLU A 95 -3.49 15.04 -0.70
C GLU A 95 -2.68 14.43 -1.84
N GLN A 96 -1.71 13.56 -1.50
CA GLN A 96 -0.77 13.00 -2.48
C GLN A 96 -1.16 11.60 -2.95
N ALA A 97 -1.98 10.89 -2.18
CA ALA A 97 -2.29 9.47 -2.42
C ALA A 97 -2.77 9.16 -3.83
N ARG A 98 -3.61 10.02 -4.41
CA ARG A 98 -4.16 9.81 -5.75
C ARG A 98 -3.09 9.85 -6.83
N ASP A 99 -2.21 10.84 -6.77
CA ASP A 99 -1.19 11.07 -7.79
C ASP A 99 -0.09 10.01 -7.69
N ILE A 100 0.32 9.67 -6.45
CA ILE A 100 1.27 8.61 -6.18
C ILE A 100 0.72 7.25 -6.65
N LEU A 101 -0.56 6.95 -6.36
CA LEU A 101 -1.21 5.72 -6.84
C LEU A 101 -1.25 5.67 -8.37
N ALA A 102 -1.68 6.76 -9.03
CA ALA A 102 -1.76 6.82 -10.48
C ALA A 102 -0.39 6.56 -11.14
N ALA A 103 0.67 7.18 -10.64
CA ALA A 103 2.03 6.94 -11.12
C ALA A 103 2.47 5.49 -10.91
N THR A 104 2.12 4.90 -9.77
CA THR A 104 2.46 3.51 -9.44
C THR A 104 1.74 2.52 -10.34
N VAL A 105 0.46 2.75 -10.66
CA VAL A 105 -0.30 1.91 -11.60
C VAL A 105 0.31 1.97 -12.99
N VAL A 106 0.69 3.16 -13.48
CA VAL A 106 1.35 3.29 -14.79
C VAL A 106 2.66 2.50 -14.84
N ALA A 107 3.47 2.58 -13.78
CA ALA A 107 4.73 1.83 -13.70
C ALA A 107 4.51 0.31 -13.61
N ALA A 108 3.42 -0.13 -12.94
CA ALA A 108 3.02 -1.53 -12.88
C ALA A 108 2.55 -2.07 -14.25
N GLU A 109 1.75 -1.28 -14.98
CA GLU A 109 1.33 -1.61 -16.35
C GLU A 109 2.52 -1.69 -17.32
N ALA A 110 3.60 -0.94 -17.04
CA ALA A 110 4.84 -0.98 -17.79
C ALA A 110 5.74 -2.18 -17.42
N HIS A 111 5.35 -3.03 -16.46
CA HIS A 111 6.13 -4.17 -15.98
C HIS A 111 7.55 -3.78 -15.54
N GLU A 112 7.66 -2.65 -14.85
CA GLU A 112 8.96 -2.23 -14.30
C GLU A 112 9.43 -3.24 -13.24
N PRO A 113 10.66 -3.79 -13.34
CA PRO A 113 11.09 -4.89 -12.48
C PRO A 113 11.02 -4.57 -10.98
N GLU A 114 11.36 -3.34 -10.60
CA GLU A 114 11.31 -2.88 -9.21
C GLU A 114 9.87 -2.79 -8.68
N VAL A 115 8.91 -2.47 -9.55
CA VAL A 115 7.49 -2.41 -9.20
C VAL A 115 6.92 -3.82 -9.04
N GLU A 116 7.25 -4.74 -9.95
CA GLU A 116 6.83 -6.14 -9.83
C GLU A 116 7.34 -6.78 -8.53
N ASP A 117 8.61 -6.53 -8.20
CA ASP A 117 9.21 -7.01 -6.95
C ASP A 117 8.50 -6.44 -5.72
N GLY A 118 8.20 -5.14 -5.71
CA GLY A 118 7.45 -4.49 -4.63
C GLY A 118 6.05 -5.08 -4.47
N LEU A 119 5.32 -5.25 -5.58
CA LEU A 119 3.97 -5.84 -5.59
C LEU A 119 3.95 -7.24 -4.95
N LEU A 120 4.90 -8.10 -5.33
CA LEU A 120 5.01 -9.47 -4.81
C LEU A 120 5.30 -9.49 -3.31
N HIS A 121 6.24 -8.67 -2.85
CA HIS A 121 6.58 -8.59 -1.42
C HIS A 121 5.43 -8.02 -0.59
N GLY A 122 4.73 -7.00 -1.08
CA GLY A 122 3.54 -6.44 -0.41
C GLY A 122 2.44 -7.48 -0.21
N ALA A 123 2.17 -8.29 -1.24
CA ALA A 123 1.19 -9.37 -1.15
C ALA A 123 1.65 -10.49 -0.20
N SER A 124 2.93 -10.87 -0.25
CA SER A 124 3.50 -11.91 0.62
C SER A 124 3.46 -11.52 2.09
N ASP A 125 3.90 -10.31 2.43
CA ASP A 125 3.91 -9.82 3.81
C ASP A 125 2.49 -9.71 4.36
N LEU A 126 1.52 -9.30 3.54
CA LEU A 126 0.12 -9.32 3.94
C LEU A 126 -0.35 -10.73 4.29
N ALA A 127 0.00 -11.73 3.48
CA ALA A 127 -0.38 -13.12 3.76
C ALA A 127 0.18 -13.59 5.11
N LEU A 128 1.44 -13.24 5.43
CA LEU A 128 2.07 -13.54 6.73
C LEU A 128 1.35 -12.86 7.90
N VAL A 129 0.93 -11.59 7.73
CA VAL A 129 0.14 -10.87 8.73
C VAL A 129 -1.24 -11.51 8.90
N ALA A 130 -1.90 -11.88 7.80
CA ALA A 130 -3.23 -12.49 7.82
C ALA A 130 -3.25 -13.86 8.50
N THR A 131 -2.14 -14.63 8.44
CA THR A 131 -2.01 -15.92 9.14
C THR A 131 -1.50 -15.80 10.57
N GLY A 132 -1.22 -14.58 11.06
CA GLY A 132 -0.70 -14.33 12.40
C GLY A 132 0.76 -14.76 12.59
N GLN A 133 1.51 -14.92 11.50
CA GLN A 133 2.90 -15.41 11.48
C GLN A 133 3.94 -14.30 11.30
N ALA A 134 3.51 -13.05 11.15
CA ALA A 134 4.39 -11.92 10.89
C ALA A 134 5.08 -11.40 12.17
N ASP A 135 6.40 -11.25 12.09
CA ASP A 135 7.17 -10.32 12.91
C ASP A 135 7.36 -9.02 12.13
N THR A 136 6.82 -7.91 12.65
CA THR A 136 6.89 -6.59 12.01
C THR A 136 8.32 -6.17 11.66
N ALA A 137 9.31 -6.54 12.49
CA ALA A 137 10.71 -6.18 12.24
C ALA A 137 11.32 -6.93 11.05
N ALA A 138 10.74 -8.06 10.67
CA ALA A 138 11.18 -8.90 9.55
C ALA A 138 10.41 -8.63 8.25
N LEU A 139 9.41 -7.75 8.27
CA LEU A 139 8.65 -7.39 7.07
C LEU A 139 9.50 -6.54 6.12
N GLN A 140 9.32 -6.77 4.83
CA GLN A 140 10.23 -6.29 3.79
C GLN A 140 10.25 -4.78 3.70
N PHE A 141 9.10 -4.13 3.91
CA PHE A 141 9.04 -2.68 3.91
C PHE A 141 9.88 -2.08 5.03
N VAL A 142 9.86 -2.66 6.23
CA VAL A 142 10.73 -2.23 7.35
C VAL A 142 12.18 -2.53 7.05
N VAL A 143 12.52 -3.76 6.65
CA VAL A 143 13.89 -4.20 6.40
C VAL A 143 14.58 -3.31 5.36
N ARG A 144 13.91 -3.06 4.23
CA ARG A 144 14.47 -2.28 3.14
C ARG A 144 14.60 -0.81 3.50
N ASN A 145 13.53 -0.19 4.01
CA ASN A 145 13.56 1.24 4.32
C ASN A 145 14.46 1.57 5.51
N ALA A 146 14.55 0.72 6.55
CA ALA A 146 15.44 0.97 7.67
C ALA A 146 16.92 0.95 7.26
N ALA A 147 17.31 0.06 6.35
CA ALA A 147 18.67 -0.01 5.81
C ALA A 147 19.02 1.24 5.00
N GLU A 148 18.09 1.71 4.17
CA GLU A 148 18.30 2.89 3.32
C GLU A 148 18.25 4.21 4.11
N ILE A 149 17.40 4.31 5.15
CA ILE A 149 17.29 5.50 6.02
C ILE A 149 18.48 5.61 6.98
N SER A 150 19.00 4.48 7.49
CA SER A 150 20.15 4.49 8.42
C SER A 150 21.50 4.63 7.70
N GLY A 151 21.50 4.54 6.37
CA GLY A 151 22.69 4.66 5.52
C GLY A 151 22.99 6.07 5.00
N THR A 152 22.15 7.05 5.33
CA THR A 152 22.36 8.49 5.04
C THR A 152 22.81 9.26 6.27
#